data_AF-A0A501WFK2-F1
#
_entry.id   AF-A0A501WFK2-F1
#
_cell.length_a   1.000
_cell.length_b   1.000
_cell.length_c   1.000
_cell.angle_alpha   90.00
_cell.angle_beta   90.00
_cell.angle_gamma   90.00
#
_symmetry.space_group_name_H-M   'P 1'
#
loop_
_entity.id
_entity.type
_entity.pdbx_description
1 polymer ?
#
loop_
_entity_poly.entity_id
_entity_poly.type
_entity_poly.pdbx_seq_one_letter_code
_entity_poly.pdbx_strand_id
1 'polypeptide(L)'
;MVNLFVPPSYMAVYAKCVDASKPAFEPEEWIEEGKVYPVKHFTEPLNQGDGFAVTIIDEDGVEIHPSPSHWSFASTRFELYTLHLN
;
A
#
# COMPACT_ATOMS: atom_id res chain seq x y z
N MET A 1 -19.34 2.91 3.33
CA MET A 1 -18.67 3.61 2.22
C MET A 1 -17.28 3.94 2.73
N VAL A 2 -16.22 3.41 2.12
CA VAL A 2 -14.84 3.67 2.55
C VAL A 2 -14.32 4.85 1.73
N ASN A 3 -13.73 5.85 2.38
CA ASN A 3 -13.15 6.98 1.66
C ASN A 3 -11.91 6.52 0.88
N LEU A 4 -11.95 6.70 -0.44
CA LEU A 4 -10.84 6.40 -1.35
C LEU A 4 -10.08 7.69 -1.64
N PHE A 5 -8.80 7.73 -1.29
CA PHE A 5 -7.90 8.84 -1.57
C PHE A 5 -6.88 8.44 -2.64
N VAL A 6 -7.05 8.98 -3.85
CA VAL A 6 -6.14 8.75 -4.97
C VAL A 6 -5.16 9.93 -5.04
N PRO A 7 -3.83 9.69 -5.15
CA PRO A 7 -2.88 10.76 -5.39
C PRO A 7 -3.28 11.59 -6.61
N PRO A 8 -3.20 12.93 -6.55
CA PRO A 8 -3.53 13.78 -7.69
C PRO A 8 -2.50 13.60 -8.81
N SER A 9 -2.88 13.92 -10.06
CA SER A 9 -2.05 13.64 -11.25
C SER A 9 -0.68 14.31 -11.28
N TYR A 10 -0.49 15.38 -10.51
CA TYR A 10 0.79 16.08 -10.35
C TYR A 10 1.66 15.47 -9.23
N MET A 11 1.27 14.33 -8.68
CA MET A 11 1.91 13.73 -7.52
C MET A 11 2.02 12.21 -7.71
N ALA A 12 3.23 11.68 -7.59
CA ALA A 12 3.46 10.25 -7.46
C ALA A 12 3.80 9.93 -6.00
N VAL A 13 3.20 8.89 -5.45
CA VAL A 13 3.49 8.44 -4.09
C VAL A 13 4.09 7.04 -4.15
N TYR A 14 5.13 6.81 -3.36
CA TYR A 14 5.86 5.55 -3.29
C TYR A 14 5.90 5.06 -1.85
N ALA A 15 5.86 3.75 -1.68
CA ALA A 15 5.89 3.07 -0.40
C ALA A 15 7.08 2.11 -0.34
N LYS A 16 8.08 2.42 0.49
CA LYS A 16 9.20 1.53 0.77
C LYS A 16 8.85 0.61 1.92
N CYS A 17 8.87 -0.70 1.69
CA CYS A 17 8.59 -1.68 2.73
C CYS A 17 9.68 -1.66 3.80
N VAL A 18 9.30 -1.38 5.05
CA VAL A 18 10.18 -1.41 6.22
C VAL A 18 9.80 -2.53 7.20
N ASP A 19 8.63 -3.15 7.03
CA ASP A 19 8.19 -4.33 7.79
C ASP A 19 7.46 -5.34 6.89
N ALA A 20 8.22 -6.35 6.45
CA ALA A 20 7.73 -7.48 5.65
C ALA A 20 7.30 -8.69 6.51
N SER A 21 7.16 -8.54 7.83
CA SER A 21 6.73 -9.63 8.72
C SER A 21 5.46 -10.29 8.18
N LYS A 22 5.49 -11.63 8.06
CA LYS A 22 4.35 -12.39 7.53
C LYS A 22 3.09 -12.17 8.39
N PRO A 23 1.90 -12.06 7.78
CA PRO A 23 0.66 -11.96 8.53
C PRO A 23 0.34 -13.33 9.16
N ALA A 24 -0.73 -13.38 9.96
CA ALA A 24 -1.17 -14.63 10.58
C ALA A 24 -1.78 -15.65 9.59
N PHE A 25 -2.07 -15.23 8.37
CA PHE A 25 -2.54 -16.08 7.27
C PHE A 25 -1.41 -16.30 6.24
N GLU A 26 -1.52 -17.29 5.37
CA GLU A 26 -0.57 -17.45 4.25
C GLU A 26 -1.00 -16.51 3.11
N PRO A 27 -0.20 -15.49 2.76
CA PRO A 27 -0.56 -14.55 1.72
C PRO A 27 -0.36 -15.14 0.31
N GLU A 28 -1.19 -14.75 -0.64
CA GLU A 28 -1.02 -15.09 -2.06
C GLU A 28 0.09 -14.24 -2.69
N GLU A 29 0.06 -12.93 -2.41
CA GLU A 29 1.10 -11.98 -2.79
C GLU A 29 1.59 -11.23 -1.56
N TRP A 30 2.89 -10.96 -1.47
CA TRP A 30 3.44 -10.27 -0.30
C TRP A 30 4.56 -9.32 -0.65
N ILE A 31 4.74 -8.32 0.21
CA ILE A 31 5.77 -7.30 0.09
C ILE A 31 7.12 -7.83 0.55
N GLU A 32 8.15 -7.42 -0.16
CA GLU A 32 9.56 -7.67 0.13
C GLU A 32 10.19 -6.51 0.91
N GLU A 33 10.97 -6.82 1.95
CA GLU A 33 11.67 -5.84 2.76
C GLU A 33 12.64 -4.99 1.93
N GLY A 34 12.60 -3.67 2.11
CA GLY A 34 13.46 -2.70 1.40
C GLY A 34 12.99 -2.35 -0.01
N LYS A 35 12.08 -3.11 -0.61
CA LYS A 35 11.53 -2.82 -1.96
C LYS A 35 10.60 -1.61 -1.91
N VAL A 36 10.63 -0.81 -2.97
CA VAL A 36 9.80 0.38 -3.15
C VAL A 36 8.72 0.09 -4.17
N TYR A 37 7.47 0.35 -3.79
CA TYR A 37 6.30 0.13 -4.63
C TYR A 37 5.63 1.46 -4.95
N PRO A 38 5.15 1.68 -6.18
CA PRO A 38 4.24 2.77 -6.46
C PRO A 38 2.93 2.57 -5.68
N VAL A 39 2.39 3.66 -5.13
CA VAL A 39 1.09 3.66 -4.44
C VAL A 39 0.00 4.05 -5.42
N LYS A 40 -1.03 3.21 -5.53
CA LYS A 40 -2.21 3.47 -6.34
C LYS A 40 -3.19 4.38 -5.64
N HIS A 41 -3.51 4.06 -4.38
CA HIS A 41 -4.46 4.82 -3.57
C HIS A 41 -4.35 4.46 -2.09
N PHE A 42 -5.02 5.26 -1.27
CA PHE A 42 -5.15 5.08 0.16
C PHE A 42 -6.62 4.94 0.54
N THR A 43 -6.88 4.22 1.62
CA THR A 43 -8.21 4.12 2.22
C THR A 43 -8.14 4.22 3.74
N GLU A 44 -9.26 4.58 4.36
CA GLU A 44 -9.41 4.44 5.81
C GLU A 44 -9.28 2.97 6.21
N PRO A 45 -8.62 2.67 7.33
CA PRO A 45 -8.45 1.28 7.77
C PRO A 45 -9.80 0.70 8.19
N LEU A 46 -10.13 -0.50 7.70
CA LEU A 46 -11.39 -1.19 8.02
C LEU A 46 -11.47 -1.62 9.49
N ASN A 47 -10.32 -1.94 10.08
CA ASN A 47 -10.18 -2.25 11.49
C ASN A 47 -9.66 -0.99 12.18
N GLN A 48 -10.29 -0.56 13.29
CA GLN A 48 -10.01 0.67 14.03
C GLN A 48 -8.59 0.73 14.65
N GLY A 49 -7.55 0.66 13.82
CA GLY A 49 -6.17 0.91 14.19
C GLY A 49 -5.69 2.26 13.66
N ASP A 50 -4.60 2.76 14.24
CA ASP A 50 -3.97 3.99 13.78
C ASP A 50 -3.43 3.84 12.34
N GLY A 51 -3.49 4.92 11.56
CA GLY A 51 -2.94 5.01 10.21
C GLY A 51 -3.99 4.84 9.11
N PHE A 52 -3.55 4.34 7.96
CA PHE A 52 -4.40 4.14 6.77
C PHE A 52 -3.98 2.88 6.01
N ALA A 53 -4.86 2.41 5.13
CA ALA A 53 -4.60 1.30 4.23
C ALA A 53 -3.98 1.81 2.94
N VAL A 54 -2.91 1.15 2.50
CA VAL A 54 -2.12 1.48 1.31
C VAL A 54 -2.31 0.39 0.27
N THR A 55 -2.79 0.75 -0.91
CA THR A 55 -2.84 -0.16 -2.06
C THR A 55 -1.68 0.18 -2.99
N ILE A 56 -0.83 -0.81 -3.23
CA ILE A 56 0.38 -0.72 -4.04
C ILE A 56 0.22 -1.50 -5.34
N ILE A 57 1.05 -1.18 -6.32
CA ILE A 57 1.12 -1.88 -7.60
C ILE A 57 2.54 -2.40 -7.87
N ASP A 58 2.65 -3.38 -8.76
CA ASP A 58 3.92 -3.86 -9.29
C ASP A 58 4.43 -3.03 -10.48
N GLU A 59 5.49 -3.52 -11.15
CA GLU A 59 6.12 -2.86 -12.31
C GLU A 59 5.21 -2.86 -13.55
N ASP A 60 4.27 -3.81 -13.65
CA ASP A 60 3.29 -3.92 -14.73
C ASP A 60 2.01 -3.12 -14.44
N GLY A 61 1.93 -2.48 -13.26
CA GLY A 61 0.78 -1.68 -12.82
C GLY A 61 -0.37 -2.51 -12.24
N VAL A 62 -0.12 -3.79 -11.91
CA VAL A 62 -1.08 -4.70 -11.30
C VAL A 62 -1.11 -4.48 -9.79
N GLU A 63 -2.31 -4.46 -9.19
CA GLU A 63 -2.46 -4.35 -7.74
C GLU A 63 -1.92 -5.59 -7.04
N ILE A 64 -1.13 -5.39 -5.99
CA ILE A 64 -0.61 -6.48 -5.17
C ILE A 64 -1.55 -6.67 -3.99
N HIS A 65 -2.10 -7.88 -3.85
CA HIS A 65 -3.06 -8.19 -2.80
C HIS A 65 -2.58 -9.32 -1.88
N PRO A 66 -2.49 -9.07 -0.56
CA PRO A 66 -2.23 -10.12 0.42
C PRO A 66 -3.11 -11.36 0.30
N SER A 67 -4.40 -11.15 0.04
CA SER A 67 -5.39 -12.22 -0.12
C SER A 67 -6.66 -11.67 -0.77
N PRO A 68 -7.57 -12.52 -1.26
CA PRO A 68 -8.86 -12.09 -1.81
C PRO A 68 -9.72 -11.26 -0.85
N SER A 69 -9.48 -11.38 0.46
CA SER A 69 -10.19 -10.66 1.52
C SER A 69 -9.42 -9.43 2.05
N HIS A 70 -8.16 -9.25 1.65
CA HIS A 70 -7.31 -8.14 2.10
C HIS A 70 -6.60 -7.53 0.89
N TRP A 71 -7.11 -6.38 0.44
CA TRP A 71 -6.66 -5.75 -0.80
C TRP A 71 -5.60 -4.67 -0.58
N SER A 72 -5.29 -4.35 0.67
CA SER A 72 -4.39 -3.27 1.03
C SER A 72 -3.54 -3.66 2.23
N PHE A 73 -2.44 -2.93 2.41
CA PHE A 73 -1.51 -3.12 3.50
C PHE A 73 -1.65 -2.00 4.54
N ALA A 74 -1.28 -2.27 5.80
CA ALA A 74 -1.22 -1.23 6.82
C ALA A 74 -0.09 -0.23 6.52
N SER A 75 -0.35 1.07 6.62
CA SER A 75 0.63 2.13 6.37
C SER A 75 1.88 2.03 7.24
N THR A 76 1.77 1.45 8.44
CA THR A 76 2.89 1.24 9.37
C THR A 76 3.98 0.32 8.82
N ARG A 77 3.69 -0.46 7.77
CA ARG A 77 4.67 -1.32 7.11
C ARG A 77 5.57 -0.59 6.13
N PHE A 78 5.29 0.68 5.85
CA PHE A 78 5.98 1.45 4.83
C PHE A 78 6.47 2.80 5.31
N GLU A 79 7.60 3.20 4.76
CA GLU A 79 8.01 4.60 4.69
C GLU A 79 7.49 5.18 3.37
N LEU A 80 6.74 6.29 3.43
CA LEU A 80 6.09 6.88 2.27
C LEU A 80 6.84 8.10 1.76
N TYR A 81 7.01 8.18 0.45
CA TYR A 81 7.65 9.30 -0.22
C TYR A 81 6.74 9.87 -1.30
N THR A 82 6.73 11.19 -1.40
CA THR A 82 5.93 11.90 -2.39
C THR A 82 6.82 12.66 -3.35
N LEU A 83 6.69 12.38 -4.64
CA LEU A 83 7.32 13.14 -5.71
C LEU A 83 6.28 14.06 -6.35
N HIS A 84 6.60 15.35 -6.39
CA HIS A 84 5.79 16.34 -7.11
C HIS A 84 6.29 16.41 -8.55
N LEU A 85 5.39 16.12 -9.49
CA LEU A 85 5.64 16.14 -10.91
C LEU A 85 5.32 17.55 -11.43
N ASN A 86 6.32 18.21 -12.02
CA ASN A 86 6.17 19.52 -12.66
C ASN A 86 5.59 19.40 -14.07
#